data_AF-A0A7G9SJL5-F1
#
_entry.id   AF-A0A7G9SJL5-F1
#
_cell.length_a   1.000
_cell.length_b   1.000
_cell.length_c   1.000
_cell.angle_alpha   90.00
_cell.angle_beta   90.00
_cell.angle_gamma   90.00
#
_symmetry.space_group_name_H-M   'P 1'
#
loop_
_entity.id
_entity.type
_entity.pdbx_description
1 polymer ?
#
loop_
_entity_poly.entity_id
_entity_poly.type
_entity_poly.pdbx_seq_one_letter_code
_entity_poly.pdbx_strand_id
1 'polypeptide(L)' 'MEPDARYFRRRASEELAAANRAVTAAARERRMQLAGIFLERLKAAEASDALFEYESRQFVAAADRITALEWSDRLEAQSA' A
#
# COMPACT_ATOMS: atom_id res chain seq x y z
N MET A 1 -4.70 -0.70 14.05
CA MET A 1 -4.86 -1.71 12.98
C MET A 1 -3.47 -1.88 12.37
N GLU A 2 -2.88 -3.07 12.45
CA GLU A 2 -1.59 -3.35 11.77
C GLU A 2 -1.77 -3.09 10.27
N PRO A 3 -0.79 -2.48 9.55
CA PRO A 3 -0.93 -2.27 8.12
C PRO A 3 -1.08 -3.61 7.40
N ASP A 4 -2.16 -3.71 6.64
CA ASP A 4 -2.73 -4.94 6.08
C ASP A 4 -1.67 -5.76 5.31
N ALA A 5 -0.76 -5.08 4.61
CA ALA A 5 0.33 -5.69 3.86
C ALA A 5 1.33 -6.48 4.73
N ARG A 6 1.75 -5.97 5.89
CA ARG A 6 2.71 -6.69 6.76
C ARG A 6 2.10 -7.97 7.29
N TYR A 7 0.83 -7.91 7.66
CA TYR A 7 0.06 -9.07 8.10
C TYR A 7 -0.03 -10.12 6.99
N PHE A 8 -0.48 -9.76 5.79
CA PHE A 8 -0.62 -10.70 4.68
C PHE A 8 0.70 -11.31 4.24
N ARG A 9 1.79 -10.52 4.21
CA ARG A 9 3.13 -11.02 3.89
C ARG A 9 3.59 -12.07 4.90
N ARG A 10 3.42 -11.81 6.19
CA ARG A 10 3.77 -12.77 7.24
C ARG A 10 2.96 -14.05 7.13
N ARG A 11 1.62 -13.95 6.96
CA ARG A 11 0.74 -15.11 6.84
C ARG A 11 1.05 -15.93 5.59
N ALA A 12 1.29 -15.30 4.44
CA ALA A 12 1.70 -16.01 3.23
C ALA A 12 2.98 -16.83 3.47
N SER A 13 4.01 -16.25 4.09
CA SER A 13 5.26 -16.95 4.42
C SER A 13 5.05 -18.11 5.40
N GLU A 14 4.22 -17.92 6.43
CA GLU A 14 3.87 -18.96 7.39
C GLU A 14 3.17 -20.16 6.70
N GLU A 15 2.21 -19.90 5.82
CA GLU A 15 1.47 -20.95 5.11
C GLU A 15 2.36 -21.68 4.08
N LEU A 16 3.26 -20.99 3.37
CA LEU A 16 4.26 -21.62 2.50
C LEU A 16 5.21 -22.52 3.30
N ALA A 17 5.69 -22.04 4.44
CA ALA A 17 6.54 -22.84 5.32
C ALA A 17 5.78 -24.07 5.88
N ALA A 18 4.50 -23.92 6.21
CA ALA A 18 3.64 -25.03 6.64
C ALA A 18 3.37 -26.02 5.50
N ALA A 19 3.22 -25.56 4.26
CA ALA A 19 3.06 -26.41 3.08
C ALA A 19 4.31 -27.29 2.87
N ASN A 20 5.51 -26.72 3.05
CA ASN A 20 6.78 -27.46 2.94
C ASN A 20 6.94 -28.54 4.01
N ARG A 21 6.34 -28.35 5.20
CA ARG A 21 6.38 -29.32 6.32
C ARG A 21 5.17 -30.25 6.36
N ALA A 22 4.24 -30.13 5.40
CA ALA A 22 3.00 -30.89 5.42
C ALA A 22 3.28 -32.37 5.10
N VAL A 23 2.79 -33.25 5.97
CA VAL A 23 2.95 -34.71 5.84
C VAL A 23 2.08 -35.30 4.73
N THR A 24 0.92 -34.68 4.45
CA THR A 24 -0.03 -35.18 3.44
C THR A 24 -0.16 -34.21 2.27
N ALA A 25 -0.39 -34.75 1.08
CA ALA A 25 -0.63 -33.96 -0.13
C ALA A 25 -1.83 -33.02 0.04
N ALA A 26 -2.93 -33.49 0.62
CA ALA A 26 -4.11 -32.67 0.88
C ALA A 26 -3.87 -31.55 1.89
N ALA A 27 -2.98 -31.74 2.88
CA ALA A 27 -2.59 -30.66 3.79
C ALA A 27 -1.71 -29.64 3.06
N ARG A 28 -0.74 -30.10 2.27
CA ARG A 28 0.12 -29.24 1.44
C ARG A 28 -0.71 -28.37 0.50
N GLU A 29 -1.66 -28.97 -0.22
CA GLU A 29 -2.52 -28.27 -1.17
C GLU A 29 -3.34 -27.17 -0.49
N ARG A 30 -4.00 -27.47 0.64
CA ARG A 30 -4.75 -26.46 1.40
C ARG A 30 -3.86 -25.31 1.87
N ARG A 31 -2.65 -25.60 2.33
CA ARG A 31 -1.68 -24.57 2.75
C ARG A 31 -1.24 -23.70 1.57
N MET A 32 -1.02 -24.30 0.40
CA MET A 32 -0.70 -23.56 -0.83
C MET A 32 -1.86 -22.65 -1.28
N GLN A 33 -3.10 -23.13 -1.19
CA GLN A 33 -4.30 -22.32 -1.48
C GLN A 33 -4.40 -21.12 -0.54
N LEU A 34 -4.21 -21.33 0.78
CA LEU A 34 -4.21 -20.24 1.76
C LEU A 34 -3.09 -19.23 1.52
N ALA A 35 -1.88 -19.70 1.19
CA ALA A 35 -0.78 -18.83 0.81
C ALA A 35 -1.13 -17.97 -0.42
N GLY A 36 -1.78 -18.55 -1.43
CA GLY A 36 -2.26 -17.84 -2.61
C GLY A 36 -3.23 -16.71 -2.24
N ILE A 37 -4.23 -16.99 -1.40
CA ILE A 37 -5.21 -15.99 -0.93
C ILE A 37 -4.48 -14.83 -0.22
N PHE A 38 -3.54 -15.13 0.67
CA PHE A 38 -2.79 -14.08 1.37
C PHE A 38 -1.91 -13.25 0.42
N LEU A 39 -1.32 -13.87 -0.60
CA LEU A 39 -0.54 -13.14 -1.61
C LEU A 39 -1.41 -12.24 -2.48
N GLU A 40 -2.61 -12.66 -2.86
CA GLU A 40 -3.56 -11.81 -3.58
C GLU A 40 -3.99 -10.60 -2.76
N ARG A 41 -4.29 -10.83 -1.47
CA ARG A 41 -4.63 -9.75 -0.53
C ARG A 41 -3.46 -8.80 -0.30
N LEU A 42 -2.23 -9.33 -0.21
CA LEU A 42 -1.01 -8.51 -0.14
C LEU A 42 -0.89 -7.57 -1.32
N LYS A 43 -1.07 -8.06 -2.55
CA LYS A 43 -1.01 -7.23 -3.76
C LYS A 43 -2.05 -6.11 -3.73
N ALA A 44 -3.26 -6.41 -3.28
CA ALA A 44 -4.33 -5.41 -3.15
C ALA A 44 -4.00 -4.34 -2.10
N ALA A 45 -3.42 -4.74 -0.97
CA ALA A 45 -2.97 -3.82 0.07
C ALA A 45 -1.82 -2.92 -0.40
N GLU A 46 -0.81 -3.48 -1.06
CA GLU A 46 0.33 -2.72 -1.60
C GLU A 46 -0.11 -1.73 -2.70
N ALA A 47 -1.09 -2.09 -3.53
CA ALA A 47 -1.67 -1.19 -4.52
C ALA A 47 -2.44 -0.02 -3.87
N SER A 48 -3.13 -0.28 -2.77
CA SER A 48 -3.87 0.74 -2.02
C SER A 48 -2.92 1.73 -1.34
N ASP A 49 -1.83 1.23 -0.73
CA ASP A 49 -0.78 2.07 -0.15
C ASP A 49 -0.13 2.98 -1.20
N ALA A 50 0.17 2.43 -2.39
CA ALA A 50 0.75 3.20 -3.49
C ALA A 50 -0.21 4.29 -4.01
N LEU A 51 -1.51 4.00 -4.09
CA LEU A 51 -2.52 4.99 -4.48
C LEU A 51 -2.61 6.12 -3.46
N PHE A 52 -2.65 5.78 -2.16
CA PHE A 52 -2.69 6.76 -1.09
C PHE A 52 -1.45 7.67 -1.08
N GLU A 53 -0.26 7.10 -1.32
CA GLU A 53 0.98 7.89 -1.42
C GLU A 53 0.94 8.85 -2.62
N TYR A 54 0.44 8.40 -3.77
CA TYR A 54 0.27 9.25 -4.95
C TYR A 54 -0.70 10.41 -4.69
N GLU A 55 -1.88 10.13 -4.13
CA GLU A 55 -2.89 11.15 -3.81
C GLU A 55 -2.37 12.17 -2.80
N SER A 56 -1.64 11.70 -1.78
CA SER A 56 -1.01 12.56 -0.79
C SER A 56 -0.01 13.53 -1.42
N ARG A 57 0.84 13.03 -2.35
CA ARG A 57 1.79 13.88 -3.09
C ARG A 57 1.09 14.90 -3.98
N GLN A 58 0.02 14.50 -4.67
CA GLN A 58 -0.78 15.41 -5.51
C GLN A 58 -1.43 16.51 -4.67
N PHE A 59 -1.94 16.17 -3.49
CA PHE A 59 -2.53 17.13 -2.57
C PHE A 59 -1.50 18.17 -2.09
N VAL A 60 -0.32 17.73 -1.64
CA VAL A 60 0.76 18.64 -1.23
C VAL A 60 1.19 19.55 -2.39
N ALA A 61 1.41 18.98 -3.58
CA ALA A 61 1.79 19.76 -4.77
C ALA A 61 0.70 20.76 -5.22
N ALA A 62 -0.58 20.47 -4.98
CA ALA A 62 -1.67 21.40 -5.23
C ALA A 62 -1.69 22.54 -4.19
N ALA A 63 -1.48 22.23 -2.91
CA ALA A 63 -1.41 23.22 -1.83
C ALA A 63 -0.23 24.19 -2.02
N ASP A 64 0.93 23.68 -2.43
CA ASP A 64 2.10 24.51 -2.75
C ASP A 64 1.84 25.46 -3.92
N ARG A 65 1.12 25.00 -4.95
CA ARG A 65 0.74 25.85 -6.10
C ARG A 65 -0.23 26.96 -5.70
N ILE A 66 -1.24 26.66 -4.88
CA ILE A 66 -2.17 27.68 -4.38
C ILE A 66 -1.41 28.73 -3.58
N THR A 67 -0.54 28.29 -2.66
CA THR A 67 0.28 29.18 -1.84
C THR A 67 1.20 30.04 -2.71
N ALA A 68 1.85 29.47 -3.73
CA ALA A 68 2.71 30.23 -4.64
C ALA A 68 1.95 31.30 -5.43
N LEU A 69 0.72 31.01 -5.87
CA LEU A 69 -0.14 31.96 -6.58
C LEU A 69 -0.57 33.12 -5.67
N GLU A 70 -0.99 32.82 -4.43
CA GLU A 70 -1.39 33.85 -3.45
C GLU A 70 -0.24 34.81 -3.10
N TRP A 71 1.01 34.33 -3.11
CA TRP A 71 2.18 35.18 -2.85
C TRP A 71 2.55 36.04 -4.06
N SER A 72 2.33 35.55 -5.29
CA SER A 72 2.54 36.31 -6.52
C SER A 72 1.59 37.51 -6.58
N ASP A 73 0.29 37.29 -6.35
CA ASP A 73 -0.73 38.34 -6.37
C ASP A 73 -0.45 39.43 -5.32
N ARG A 74 0.08 39.05 -4.15
CA ARG A 74 0.43 39.98 -3.07
C ARG A 74 1.66 40.84 -3.39
N LEU A 75 2.64 40.30 -4.12
CA LEU A 75 3.84 41.04 -4.53
C LEU A 75 3.53 42.04 -5.64
N GLU A 76 2.66 41.66 -6.58
CA GLU A 76 2.16 42.58 -7.62
C GLU A 76 1.34 43.72 -6.99
N ALA A 77 0.49 43.44 -6.01
CA ALA A 77 -0.31 44.45 -5.31
C ALA A 77 0.51 45.45 -4.45
N GLN A 78 1.76 45.13 -4.07
CA GLN A 78 2.66 46.05 -3.35
C GLN A 78 3.53 46.91 -4.28
N SER A 79 3.54 46.59 -5.58
CA SER A 79 4.37 47.25 -6.59
C SER A 79 3.59 48.27 -7.45
N ALA A 80 2.30 48.44 -7.18
CA ALA A 80 1.37 49.37 -7.84
C ALA A 80 1.01 50.53 -6.91
#